data_AF-A0A941VPK5-F1
#
_entry.id   AF-A0A941VPK5-F1
#
_cell.length_a   1.000
_cell.length_b   1.000
_cell.length_c   1.000
_cell.angle_alpha   90.00
_cell.angle_beta   90.00
_cell.angle_gamma   90.00
#
_symmetry.space_group_name_H-M   'P 1'
#
loop_
_entity.id
_entity.type
_entity.pdbx_description
1 polymer ?
#
loop_
_entity_poly.entity_id
_entity_poly.type
_entity_poly.pdbx_seq_one_letter_code
_entity_poly.pdbx_strand_id
1 'polypeptide(L)' 'ISAGSVFFGACSYIGNAPNFMVRSIAEEAGTKMPSFFGYVVKYALVFLIPCFVVVTLVFFLR' A
#
# COMPACT_ATOMS: atom_id res chain seq x y z
N ILE A 1 -1.60 7.87 18.31
CA ILE A 1 -1.36 7.33 16.94
C ILE A 1 -2.71 7.28 16.22
N SER A 2 -2.83 7.83 15.01
CA SER A 2 -4.08 7.80 14.24
C SER A 2 -4.09 6.57 13.31
N ALA A 3 -5.22 5.86 13.25
CA ALA A 3 -5.38 4.72 12.35
C ALA A 3 -5.15 5.13 10.88
N GLY A 4 -5.62 6.31 10.48
CA GLY A 4 -5.38 6.86 9.14
C GLY A 4 -3.89 7.04 8.84
N SER A 5 -3.11 7.58 9.77
CA SER A 5 -1.66 7.74 9.58
C SER A 5 -0.92 6.41 9.39
N VAL A 6 -1.41 5.33 9.99
CA VAL A 6 -0.81 3.99 9.84
C VAL A 6 -1.24 3.35 8.52
N PHE A 7 -2.53 3.42 8.16
CA PHE A 7 -3.06 2.79 6.96
C PHE A 7 -2.57 3.44 5.66
N PHE A 8 -2.40 4.76 5.63
CA PHE A 8 -1.93 5.45 4.42
C PHE A 8 -0.48 5.12 4.03
N GLY A 9 0.31 4.51 4.93
CA GLY A 9 1.68 4.10 4.62
C GLY A 9 1.78 3.09 3.48
N ALA A 10 0.76 2.25 3.28
CA ALA A 10 0.77 1.18 2.26
C ALA A 10 0.28 1.61 0.87
N CYS A 11 -0.23 2.83 0.71
CA CYS A 11 -0.82 3.31 -0.54
C CYS A 11 0.18 3.43 -1.70
N SER A 12 1.46 3.59 -1.38
CA SER A 12 2.55 3.56 -2.35
C SER A 12 3.87 3.20 -1.68
N TYR A 13 4.80 2.66 -2.46
CA TYR A 13 6.16 2.41 -2.01
C TYR A 13 7.02 3.67 -1.88
N ILE A 14 6.60 4.81 -2.45
CA ILE A 14 7.35 6.09 -2.36
C ILE A 14 7.12 6.78 -1.01
N GLY A 15 5.95 6.56 -0.39
CA GLY A 15 5.51 7.35 0.76
C GLY A 15 6.27 7.09 2.06
N ASN A 16 7.02 5.98 2.16
CA ASN A 16 7.83 5.69 3.34
C ASN A 16 9.11 4.89 2.99
N ALA A 17 10.16 5.10 3.79
CA ALA A 17 11.48 4.49 3.57
C ALA A 17 11.46 2.95 3.60
N PRO A 18 10.76 2.27 4.52
CA PRO A 18 10.66 0.80 4.50
C PRO A 18 10.10 0.22 3.19
N ASN A 19 8.98 0.76 2.67
CA ASN A 19 8.39 0.24 1.44
C ASN A 19 9.27 0.52 0.22
N PHE A 20 9.97 1.66 0.21
CA PHE A 20 10.92 1.97 -0.85
C PHE A 20 12.10 0.99 -0.84
N MET A 21 12.60 0.64 0.35
CA MET A 21 13.65 -0.36 0.53
C MET A 21 13.21 -1.73 0.03
N VAL A 22 12.00 -2.20 0.40
CA VAL A 22 11.47 -3.49 -0.09
C VAL A 22 11.33 -3.50 -1.61
N ARG A 23 10.89 -2.39 -2.21
CA ARG A 23 10.85 -2.27 -3.68
C ARG A 23 12.23 -2.43 -4.30
N SER A 24 13.25 -1.76 -3.76
CA SER A 24 14.61 -1.83 -4.30
C SER A 24 15.19 -3.25 -4.19
N ILE A 25 14.98 -3.93 -3.07
CA ILE A 25 15.41 -5.33 -2.89
C ILE A 25 14.71 -6.25 -3.92
N ALA A 26 13.41 -6.07 -4.14
CA ALA A 26 12.67 -6.86 -5.12
C ALA A 26 13.14 -6.60 -6.56
N GLU A 27 13.46 -5.35 -6.89
CA GLU A 27 14.02 -4.93 -8.19
C GLU A 27 15.43 -5.53 -8.41
N GLU A 28 16.29 -5.48 -7.39
CA GLU A 28 17.62 -6.12 -7.39
C GLU A 28 17.54 -7.66 -7.52
N ALA A 29 16.52 -8.29 -6.92
CA ALA A 29 16.26 -9.71 -7.05
C ALA A 29 15.68 -10.11 -8.44
N GLY A 30 15.55 -9.17 -9.38
CA GLY A 30 15.06 -9.40 -10.74
C GLY A 30 13.53 -9.39 -10.87
N THR A 31 12.79 -9.00 -9.83
CA THR A 31 11.33 -8.86 -9.90
C THR A 31 10.97 -7.57 -10.61
N LYS A 32 10.11 -7.65 -11.64
CA LYS A 32 9.61 -6.47 -12.36
C LYS A 32 8.68 -5.65 -11.45
N MET A 33 9.21 -4.59 -10.87
CA MET A 33 8.42 -3.69 -10.02
C MET A 33 7.52 -2.78 -10.86
N PRO A 34 6.27 -2.54 -10.43
CA PRO A 34 5.38 -1.62 -11.11
C PRO A 34 5.88 -0.17 -10.98
N SER A 35 5.53 0.68 -11.95
CA SER A 35 5.66 2.13 -11.83
C SER A 35 4.76 2.66 -10.72
N PHE A 36 4.97 3.90 -10.27
CA PHE A 36 4.20 4.49 -9.17
C PHE A 36 2.68 4.43 -9.43
N PHE A 37 2.22 4.93 -10.58
CA PHE A 37 0.81 4.86 -10.95
C PHE A 37 0.35 3.43 -11.24
N GLY A 38 1.25 2.58 -11.74
CA GLY A 38 0.98 1.14 -11.89
C GLY A 38 0.71 0.45 -10.55
N TYR A 39 1.43 0.82 -9.49
CA TYR A 39 1.21 0.31 -8.14
C TYR A 39 -0.14 0.75 -7.60
N VAL A 40 -0.45 2.05 -7.72
CA VAL A 40 -1.71 2.62 -7.23
C VAL A 40 -2.92 1.97 -7.90
N VAL A 41 -2.92 1.87 -9.23
CA VAL A 41 -4.09 1.35 -9.97
C VAL A 41 -4.22 -0.17 -9.83
N LYS A 42 -3.12 -0.93 -9.97
CA LYS A 42 -3.20 -2.40 -9.99
C LYS A 42 -3.27 -3.02 -8.59
N TYR A 43 -2.70 -2.37 -7.59
CA TYR A 43 -2.56 -2.95 -6.25
C TYR A 43 -3.36 -2.16 -5.21
N ALA A 44 -3.10 -0.85 -5.07
CA ALA A 44 -3.77 -0.07 -4.01
C ALA A 44 -5.29 0.01 -4.25
N LEU A 45 -5.74 0.36 -5.45
CA LEU A 45 -7.16 0.49 -5.74
C LEU A 45 -7.90 -0.85 -5.70
N VAL A 46 -7.28 -1.90 -6.26
CA VAL A 46 -7.93 -3.21 -6.42
C VAL A 46 -7.94 -4.04 -5.14
N PHE A 47 -6.89 -3.95 -4.30
CA PHE A 47 -6.78 -4.78 -3.10
C PHE A 47 -6.82 -3.97 -1.81
N LEU A 48 -6.04 -2.88 -1.71
CA LEU A 48 -5.92 -2.11 -0.49
C LEU A 48 -7.21 -1.37 -0.13
N ILE A 49 -7.85 -0.70 -1.11
CA ILE A 49 -9.10 0.04 -0.89
C ILE A 49 -10.23 -0.90 -0.43
N PRO A 50 -10.51 -2.05 -1.07
CA PRO A 50 -11.50 -3.00 -0.55
C PRO A 50 -11.19 -3.49 0.87
N CYS A 51 -9.91 -3.77 1.17
CA CYS A 51 -9.51 -4.13 2.53
C CYS A 51 -9.82 -3.01 3.53
N PHE A 52 -9.55 -1.75 3.19
CA PHE A 52 -9.88 -0.61 4.05
C PHE A 52 -11.39 -0.43 4.23
N VAL A 53 -12.20 -0.67 3.19
CA VAL A 53 -13.66 -0.67 3.33
C VAL A 53 -14.10 -1.73 4.33
N VAL A 54 -13.62 -2.97 4.21
CA VAL A 54 -13.95 -4.06 5.13
C VAL A 54 -13.53 -3.73 6.56
N VAL A 55 -12.30 -3.25 6.76
CA VAL A 55 -11.79 -2.85 8.08
C VAL A 55 -12.64 -1.72 8.67
N THR A 56 -13.03 -0.73 7.86
CA THR A 56 -13.88 0.38 8.30
C THR A 56 -15.25 -0.14 8.75
N LEU A 57 -15.89 -1.00 7.96
CA LEU A 57 -17.20 -1.57 8.29
C LEU A 57 -17.18 -2.41 9.58
N VAL A 58 -16.13 -3.22 9.79
CA VAL A 58 -16.06 -4.14 10.93
C VAL A 58 -15.67 -3.42 12.23
N PHE A 59 -14.73 -2.48 12.17
CA PHE A 59 -14.10 -1.90 13.37
C PHE A 59 -14.48 -0.45 13.66
N PHE A 60 -14.93 0.32 12.67
CA PHE A 60 -15.17 1.77 12.82
C PHE A 60 -16.63 2.19 12.55
N LEU A 61 -17.42 1.36 11.85
CA LEU A 61 -18.82 1.65 11.50
C LEU A 61 -19.82 0.93 12.42
N ARG A 62 -19.47 0.80 13.71
CA ARG A 62 -20.32 0.29 14.77
C ARG A 62 -20.38 1.30 15.91
#